data_AF-A0A7S3KUI2-F1
#
_entry.id   AF-A0A7S3KUI2-F1
#
_cell.length_a   1.000
_cell.length_b   1.000
_cell.length_c   1.000
_cell.angle_alpha   90.00
_cell.angle_beta   90.00
_cell.angle_gamma   90.00
#
_symmetry.space_group_name_H-M   'P 1'
#
loop_
_entity.id
_entity.type
_entity.pdbx_description
1 polymer ?
#
loop_
_entity_poly.entity_id
_entity_poly.type
_entity_poly.pdbx_seq_one_letter_code
_entity_poly.pdbx_strand_id
1 'polypeptide(L)'
;EDQKDYNEKLDQEIKENPALFVIKFSTLFALKIKENIKDSFQFISLLQNLSSMFDMQADGCMWFLKYLTYNKRMIIEHLLKNKSDEERENFRALLINAIGLACKNEEKEFFKGDTNEYNMEVIAEYDQDKEKFYAKQVPKSVVIRFMQVFFEEILDDTRVHYQQFEDYFSVLKYFAELGIMETKYLIKAKGIHKLMDFSMNNCTPYNVKNRRPMGTAISEPKFKIPTQILSHLMRSCVTRGIKNSESYSSNYVGPKEHLHIDIPYEEIRLIMTRECFTIGLLGTNFDEFMAEMLTHLCWEDKNNSEFFMKELVFSMNIHKSNMGTLPKRKNLIKAVLSIEDGLQDQRIQRVFELDEEYKEELVAALMRDNKYSLLMIAKVTRKDYPLFTLEMINLVRELRNVPKVVLHLSKHQGQLSWIREFLIDSIEVIPSTYPIIRAGSKYEARHYLDMIDVCITNLSLVFPEWKDWFRLQKQAKQPPEDTKEEGAQENKQEGGNEPTKPVDDDFVNIDLTGADDDFKNVASAGVPEAASEKKDQEEGVTKKVTPQPDDASNGHESG
;
A
#
# COMPACT_ATOMS: atom_id res chain seq x y z
N GLU A 1 38.47 -38.37 -24.08
CA GLU A 1 38.31 -37.40 -25.18
C GLU A 1 37.52 -36.18 -24.71
N ASP A 2 36.44 -36.37 -23.95
CA ASP A 2 35.62 -35.29 -23.34
C ASP A 2 36.42 -34.25 -22.53
N GLN A 3 37.43 -34.68 -21.77
CA GLN A 3 38.26 -33.74 -20.99
C GLN A 3 39.20 -32.90 -21.86
N LYS A 4 39.59 -33.41 -23.04
CA LYS A 4 40.41 -32.68 -24.00
C LYS A 4 39.56 -31.64 -24.76
N ASP A 5 38.36 -32.04 -25.21
CA ASP A 5 37.38 -31.13 -25.84
C ASP A 5 36.95 -30.01 -24.87
N TYR A 6 36.75 -30.34 -23.58
CA TYR A 6 36.47 -29.34 -22.55
C TYR A 6 37.61 -28.32 -22.39
N ASN A 7 38.86 -28.79 -22.30
CA ASN A 7 40.01 -27.90 -22.14
C ASN A 7 40.23 -27.03 -23.40
N GLU A 8 40.02 -27.56 -24.60
CA GLU A 8 40.13 -26.79 -25.84
C GLU A 8 39.06 -25.70 -25.92
N LYS A 9 37.81 -26.00 -25.55
CA LYS A 9 36.73 -25.00 -25.44
C LYS A 9 37.03 -23.93 -24.40
N LEU A 10 37.56 -24.34 -23.24
CA LEU A 10 37.94 -23.43 -22.16
C LEU A 10 39.05 -22.48 -22.59
N ASP A 11 40.11 -23.00 -23.23
CA ASP A 11 41.23 -22.21 -23.74
C ASP A 11 40.77 -21.22 -24.82
N GLN A 12 39.80 -21.62 -25.66
CA GLN A 12 39.21 -20.74 -26.66
C GLN A 12 38.41 -19.61 -26.00
N GLU A 13 37.55 -19.92 -25.02
CA GLU A 13 36.75 -18.92 -24.31
C GLU A 13 37.63 -17.90 -23.56
N ILE A 14 38.71 -18.37 -22.92
CA ILE A 14 39.70 -17.51 -22.25
C ILE A 14 40.38 -16.57 -23.25
N LYS A 15 40.74 -17.06 -24.44
CA LYS A 15 41.41 -16.26 -25.48
C LYS A 15 40.48 -15.23 -26.11
N GLU A 16 39.20 -15.56 -26.27
CA GLU A 16 38.22 -14.67 -26.90
C GLU A 16 37.80 -13.52 -25.97
N ASN A 17 37.51 -13.81 -24.70
CA ASN A 17 37.14 -12.77 -23.73
C ASN A 17 37.64 -13.12 -22.31
N PRO A 18 38.91 -12.79 -21.99
CA PRO A 18 39.50 -13.14 -20.69
C PRO A 18 38.82 -12.43 -19.51
N ALA A 19 38.29 -11.23 -19.72
CA ALA A 19 37.58 -10.49 -18.68
C ALA A 19 36.26 -11.18 -18.30
N LEU A 20 35.49 -11.62 -19.30
CA LEU A 20 34.29 -12.42 -19.06
C LEU A 20 34.61 -13.73 -18.36
N PHE A 21 35.68 -14.42 -18.76
CA PHE A 21 36.10 -15.66 -18.10
C PHE A 21 36.39 -15.44 -16.60
N VAL A 22 37.14 -14.39 -16.25
CA VAL A 22 37.43 -14.05 -14.85
C VAL A 22 36.16 -13.76 -14.06
N ILE A 23 35.21 -13.03 -14.65
CA ILE A 23 33.89 -12.77 -14.04
C ILE A 23 33.14 -14.08 -13.78
N LYS A 24 33.07 -14.97 -14.77
CA LYS A 24 32.39 -16.27 -14.64
C LYS A 24 33.01 -17.09 -13.52
N PHE A 25 34.33 -17.22 -13.54
CA PHE A 25 35.08 -17.96 -12.54
C PHE A 25 34.86 -17.40 -11.14
N SER A 26 35.05 -16.09 -10.95
CA SER A 26 34.87 -15.43 -9.64
C SER A 26 33.45 -15.56 -9.13
N THR A 27 32.44 -15.48 -10.01
CA THR A 27 31.03 -15.64 -9.63
C THR A 27 30.76 -17.04 -9.12
N LEU A 28 31.13 -18.06 -9.90
CA LEU A 28 30.93 -19.46 -9.52
C LEU A 28 31.72 -19.82 -8.26
N PHE A 29 32.95 -19.30 -8.14
CA PHE A 29 33.79 -19.47 -6.97
C PHE A 29 33.16 -18.86 -5.71
N ALA A 30 32.65 -17.63 -5.78
CA ALA A 30 31.98 -16.97 -4.66
C ALA A 30 30.75 -17.75 -4.18
N LEU A 31 29.90 -18.19 -5.11
CA LEU A 31 28.73 -19.00 -4.78
C LEU A 31 29.14 -20.35 -4.15
N LYS A 32 30.17 -21.01 -4.70
CA LYS A 32 30.67 -22.28 -4.17
C LYS A 32 31.30 -22.15 -2.78
N ILE A 33 32.02 -21.05 -2.52
CA ILE A 33 32.55 -20.73 -1.19
C ILE A 33 31.40 -20.60 -0.19
N LYS A 34 30.33 -19.88 -0.56
CA LYS A 34 29.20 -19.67 0.34
C LYS A 34 28.52 -21.00 0.72
N GLU A 35 28.41 -21.92 -0.23
CA GLU A 35 27.88 -23.28 0.03
C GLU A 35 28.77 -24.08 1.00
N ASN A 36 30.09 -23.97 0.88
CA ASN A 36 31.04 -24.88 1.55
C ASN A 36 31.63 -24.34 2.86
N ILE A 37 32.04 -23.06 2.87
CA ILE A 37 32.88 -22.49 3.94
C ILE A 37 32.03 -21.74 4.98
N LYS A 38 30.82 -21.29 4.59
CA LYS A 38 29.90 -20.48 5.43
C LYS A 38 30.53 -19.20 6.04
N ASP A 39 31.73 -18.81 5.61
CA ASP A 39 32.38 -17.56 6.01
C ASP A 39 31.70 -16.39 5.29
N SER A 40 30.96 -15.60 6.08
CA SER A 40 30.17 -14.50 5.54
C SER A 40 31.03 -13.33 5.10
N PHE A 41 32.14 -13.06 5.80
CA PHE A 41 33.01 -11.94 5.51
C PHE A 41 33.73 -12.13 4.17
N GLN A 42 34.27 -13.32 3.93
CA GLN A 42 34.89 -13.64 2.64
C GLN A 42 33.88 -13.58 1.49
N PHE A 43 32.66 -14.08 1.70
CA PHE A 43 31.62 -14.00 0.68
C PHE A 43 31.24 -12.55 0.35
N ILE A 44 31.06 -11.69 1.36
CA ILE A 44 30.78 -10.26 1.17
C ILE A 44 31.92 -9.59 0.38
N SER A 45 33.17 -9.82 0.77
CA SER A 45 34.32 -9.26 0.04
C SER A 45 34.36 -9.71 -1.42
N LEU A 46 34.02 -10.98 -1.70
CA LEU A 46 33.93 -11.48 -3.07
C LEU A 46 32.78 -10.82 -3.86
N LEU A 47 31.61 -10.60 -3.24
CA LEU A 47 30.50 -9.89 -3.88
C LEU A 47 30.86 -8.43 -4.22
N GLN A 48 31.56 -7.74 -3.33
CA GLN A 48 32.04 -6.37 -3.57
C GLN A 48 33.03 -6.30 -4.73
N ASN A 49 33.98 -7.24 -4.76
CA ASN A 49 34.93 -7.38 -5.86
C ASN A 49 34.19 -7.68 -7.18
N LEU A 50 33.22 -8.60 -7.18
CA LEU A 50 32.39 -8.89 -8.35
C LEU A 50 31.63 -7.66 -8.85
N SER A 51 31.08 -6.84 -7.95
CA SER A 51 30.38 -5.61 -8.34
C SER A 51 31.29 -4.67 -9.13
N SER A 52 32.53 -4.47 -8.65
CA SER A 52 33.51 -3.63 -9.37
C SER A 52 33.91 -4.19 -10.75
N MET A 53 33.91 -5.52 -10.92
CA MET A 53 34.16 -6.14 -12.21
C MET A 53 32.97 -5.95 -13.17
N PHE A 54 31.74 -6.03 -12.64
CA PHE A 54 30.51 -5.89 -13.41
C PHE A 54 30.34 -4.49 -13.97
N ASP A 55 30.75 -3.45 -13.23
CA ASP A 55 30.72 -2.05 -13.69
C ASP A 55 31.40 -1.82 -15.04
N MET A 56 32.37 -2.66 -15.40
CA MET A 56 33.17 -2.52 -16.61
C MET A 56 32.79 -3.48 -17.74
N GLN A 57 31.92 -4.46 -17.49
CA GLN A 57 31.71 -5.60 -18.39
C GLN A 57 30.23 -5.98 -18.52
N ALA A 58 29.56 -5.37 -19.51
CA ALA A 58 28.15 -5.64 -19.82
C ALA A 58 27.88 -7.13 -20.13
N ASP A 59 28.78 -7.78 -20.87
CA ASP A 59 28.68 -9.22 -21.19
C ASP A 59 28.71 -10.09 -19.93
N GLY A 60 29.50 -9.69 -18.93
CA GLY A 60 29.55 -10.35 -17.63
C GLY A 60 28.22 -10.25 -16.89
N CYS A 61 27.60 -9.06 -16.89
CA CYS A 61 26.29 -8.83 -16.31
C CYS A 61 25.20 -9.65 -17.02
N MET A 62 25.17 -9.64 -18.35
CA MET A 62 24.23 -10.44 -19.14
C MET A 62 24.42 -11.94 -18.87
N TRP A 63 25.64 -12.44 -18.86
CA TRP A 63 25.89 -13.84 -18.50
C TRP A 63 25.41 -14.16 -17.09
N PHE A 64 25.68 -13.29 -16.11
CA PHE A 64 25.27 -13.51 -14.72
C PHE A 64 23.75 -13.61 -14.58
N LEU A 65 23.00 -12.68 -15.19
CA LEU A 65 21.54 -12.72 -15.19
C LEU A 65 21.01 -13.97 -15.91
N LYS A 66 21.63 -14.37 -17.03
CA LYS A 66 21.31 -15.63 -17.72
C LYS A 66 21.56 -16.83 -16.80
N TYR A 67 22.70 -16.89 -16.11
CA TYR A 67 23.03 -17.93 -15.15
C TYR A 67 21.98 -18.02 -14.03
N LEU A 68 21.58 -16.88 -13.44
CA LEU A 68 20.56 -16.83 -12.40
C LEU A 68 19.16 -17.23 -12.90
N THR A 69 18.84 -16.95 -14.16
CA THR A 69 17.58 -17.39 -14.79
C THR A 69 17.47 -18.92 -14.77
N TYR A 70 18.55 -19.64 -15.12
CA TYR A 70 18.59 -21.11 -15.05
C TYR A 70 18.76 -21.64 -13.63
N ASN A 71 19.33 -20.84 -12.72
CA ASN A 71 19.66 -21.23 -11.35
C ASN A 71 18.87 -20.39 -10.32
N LYS A 72 17.56 -20.25 -10.51
CA LYS A 72 16.70 -19.38 -9.68
C LYS A 72 16.79 -19.64 -8.17
N ARG A 73 17.15 -20.87 -7.79
CA ARG A 73 17.42 -21.26 -6.40
C ARG A 73 18.47 -20.36 -5.73
N MET A 74 19.48 -19.91 -6.47
CA MET A 74 20.51 -18.98 -5.97
C MET A 74 19.91 -17.65 -5.52
N ILE A 75 18.92 -17.13 -6.26
CA ILE A 75 18.21 -15.91 -5.90
C ILE A 75 17.46 -16.14 -4.58
N ILE A 76 16.71 -17.24 -4.49
CA ILE A 76 15.93 -17.57 -3.27
C ILE A 76 16.87 -17.76 -2.07
N GLU A 77 17.98 -18.47 -2.24
CA GLU A 77 18.92 -18.76 -1.15
C GLU A 77 19.65 -17.52 -0.65
N HIS A 78 20.17 -16.68 -1.55
CA HIS A 78 20.97 -15.52 -1.18
C HIS A 78 20.15 -14.27 -0.88
N LEU A 79 18.99 -14.08 -1.50
CA LEU A 79 18.16 -12.88 -1.33
C LEU A 79 16.98 -13.10 -0.34
N LEU A 80 16.39 -14.30 -0.27
CA LEU A 80 15.19 -14.53 0.56
C LEU A 80 15.46 -15.35 1.82
N LYS A 81 16.27 -16.41 1.73
CA LYS A 81 16.53 -17.33 2.85
C LYS A 81 17.74 -16.91 3.71
N ASN A 82 18.61 -16.07 3.18
CA ASN A 82 19.82 -15.69 3.89
C ASN A 82 19.51 -14.84 5.12
N LYS A 83 20.08 -15.21 6.27
CA LYS A 83 19.86 -14.50 7.54
C LYS A 83 20.78 -13.30 7.72
N SER A 84 21.91 -13.23 7.00
CA SER A 84 22.84 -12.11 7.11
C SER A 84 22.32 -10.94 6.27
N ASP A 85 21.91 -9.86 6.93
CA ASP A 85 21.43 -8.63 6.28
C ASP A 85 22.50 -8.02 5.38
N GLU A 86 23.76 -8.04 5.81
CA GLU A 86 24.90 -7.53 5.04
C GLU A 86 25.15 -8.35 3.77
N GLU A 87 25.04 -9.68 3.83
CA GLU A 87 25.18 -10.51 2.64
C GLU A 87 24.03 -10.28 1.65
N ARG A 88 22.80 -10.13 2.15
CA ARG A 88 21.63 -9.83 1.32
C ARG A 88 21.78 -8.47 0.64
N GLU A 89 22.21 -7.46 1.39
CA GLU A 89 22.48 -6.11 0.88
C GLU A 89 23.50 -6.13 -0.27
N ASN A 90 24.64 -6.79 -0.08
CA ASN A 90 25.69 -6.86 -1.11
C ASN A 90 25.23 -7.68 -2.33
N PHE A 91 24.47 -8.76 -2.14
CA PHE A 91 23.93 -9.54 -3.25
C PHE A 91 22.86 -8.75 -4.02
N ARG A 92 22.00 -8.02 -3.32
CA ARG A 92 21.00 -7.11 -3.89
C ARG A 92 21.65 -6.00 -4.70
N ALA A 93 22.72 -5.38 -4.18
CA ALA A 93 23.48 -4.36 -4.89
C ALA A 93 24.12 -4.91 -6.18
N LEU A 94 24.67 -6.13 -6.13
CA LEU A 94 25.21 -6.81 -7.30
C LEU A 94 24.13 -7.07 -8.37
N LEU A 95 22.92 -7.50 -7.96
CA LEU A 95 21.79 -7.68 -8.87
C LEU A 95 21.37 -6.36 -9.52
N ILE A 96 21.20 -5.30 -8.73
CA ILE A 96 20.84 -3.97 -9.20
C ILE A 96 21.85 -3.47 -10.23
N ASN A 97 23.15 -3.62 -9.96
CA ASN A 97 24.21 -3.24 -10.87
C ASN A 97 24.14 -4.02 -12.20
N ALA A 98 24.05 -5.35 -12.11
CA ALA A 98 23.97 -6.21 -13.28
C ALA A 98 22.74 -5.89 -14.16
N ILE A 99 21.58 -5.66 -13.54
CA ILE A 99 20.35 -5.25 -14.23
C ILE A 99 20.55 -3.89 -14.91
N GLY A 100 21.06 -2.91 -14.17
CA GLY A 100 21.24 -1.54 -14.66
C GLY A 100 22.15 -1.47 -15.88
N LEU A 101 23.26 -2.21 -15.87
CA LEU A 101 24.18 -2.25 -17.01
C LEU A 101 23.62 -3.07 -18.18
N ALA A 102 22.98 -4.21 -17.92
CA ALA A 102 22.41 -5.05 -18.97
C ALA A 102 21.23 -4.37 -19.69
N CYS A 103 20.33 -3.69 -18.96
CA CYS A 103 19.21 -2.94 -19.55
C CYS A 103 19.66 -1.93 -20.59
N LYS A 104 20.69 -1.12 -20.25
CA LYS A 104 21.25 -0.10 -21.16
C LYS A 104 21.73 -0.68 -22.49
N ASN A 105 22.19 -1.93 -22.49
CA ASN A 105 22.69 -2.61 -23.69
C ASN A 105 21.59 -3.38 -24.45
N GLU A 106 20.51 -3.80 -23.77
CA GLU A 106 19.45 -4.63 -24.34
C GLU A 106 18.13 -3.89 -24.61
N GLU A 107 18.03 -2.58 -24.36
CA GLU A 107 16.77 -1.81 -24.45
C GLU A 107 15.99 -2.04 -25.77
N LYS A 108 16.71 -2.13 -26.90
CA LYS A 108 16.12 -2.37 -28.23
C LYS A 108 15.59 -3.79 -28.44
N GLU A 109 15.97 -4.73 -27.58
CA GLU A 109 15.64 -6.15 -27.67
C GLU A 109 14.50 -6.56 -26.72
N PHE A 110 14.05 -5.69 -25.80
CA PHE A 110 13.03 -6.01 -24.78
C PHE A 110 11.74 -6.60 -25.34
N PHE A 111 11.28 -6.07 -26.48
CA PHE A 111 10.03 -6.46 -27.11
C PHE A 111 10.24 -7.25 -28.41
N LYS A 112 11.47 -7.70 -28.68
CA LYS A 112 11.75 -8.62 -29.79
C LYS A 112 11.64 -10.05 -29.28
N GLY A 113 10.71 -10.81 -29.85
CA GLY A 113 10.67 -12.26 -29.65
C GLY A 113 11.76 -12.92 -30.48
N ASP A 114 12.44 -13.91 -29.92
CA ASP A 114 13.26 -14.80 -30.74
C ASP A 114 12.33 -15.79 -31.43
N THR A 115 12.19 -15.66 -32.75
CA THR A 115 11.40 -16.60 -33.56
C THR A 115 12.19 -17.85 -33.93
N ASN A 116 13.51 -17.85 -33.71
CA ASN A 116 14.43 -18.82 -34.31
C ASN A 116 15.13 -19.73 -33.29
N GLU A 117 15.03 -19.46 -31.99
CA GLU A 117 15.47 -20.44 -30.98
C GLU A 117 14.44 -21.57 -30.86
N TYR A 118 14.60 -22.58 -31.72
CA TYR A 118 14.31 -23.98 -31.38
C TYR A 118 15.21 -24.40 -30.19
N ASN A 119 15.08 -23.75 -29.04
CA ASN A 119 15.58 -24.32 -27.80
C ASN A 119 14.77 -25.59 -27.57
N MET A 120 15.41 -26.77 -27.61
CA MET A 120 14.78 -28.07 -27.40
C MET A 120 14.13 -28.24 -26.00
N GLU A 121 14.11 -27.19 -25.18
CA GLU A 121 13.29 -27.06 -23.98
C GLU A 121 12.09 -26.14 -24.22
N VAL A 122 11.46 -26.22 -25.41
CA VAL A 122 10.06 -25.79 -25.54
C VAL A 122 9.29 -26.66 -24.56
N ILE A 123 8.95 -26.09 -23.40
CA ILE A 123 7.89 -26.58 -22.54
C ILE A 123 6.64 -26.50 -23.43
N ALA A 124 6.39 -27.57 -24.17
CA ALA A 124 5.15 -27.78 -24.86
C ALA A 124 4.10 -27.92 -23.76
N GLU A 125 3.50 -26.80 -23.37
CA GLU A 125 2.25 -26.83 -22.63
C GLU A 125 1.22 -27.41 -23.60
N TYR A 126 1.05 -28.73 -23.52
CA TYR A 126 0.02 -29.44 -24.24
C TYR A 126 -1.30 -29.08 -23.58
N ASP A 127 -1.96 -28.05 -24.09
CA ASP A 127 -3.35 -27.76 -23.76
C ASP A 127 -4.19 -28.92 -24.33
N GLN A 128 -4.48 -29.92 -23.47
CA GLN A 128 -5.21 -31.14 -23.83
C GLN A 128 -6.57 -30.81 -24.48
N ASP A 129 -7.10 -29.61 -24.24
CA ASP A 129 -8.41 -29.20 -24.71
C ASP A 129 -8.39 -28.49 -26.08
N LYS A 130 -7.21 -28.17 -26.66
CA LYS A 130 -7.15 -27.32 -27.87
C LYS A 130 -6.34 -27.82 -29.06
N GLU A 131 -5.67 -28.98 -28.99
CA GLU A 131 -4.86 -29.56 -30.11
C GLU A 131 -3.98 -28.55 -30.87
N LYS A 132 -3.54 -27.46 -30.22
CA LYS A 132 -2.76 -26.40 -30.86
C LYS A 132 -1.48 -26.16 -30.07
N PHE A 133 -0.36 -26.47 -30.71
CA PHE A 133 0.97 -26.06 -30.24
C PHE A 133 1.13 -24.56 -30.46
N TYR A 134 1.16 -23.79 -29.37
CA TYR A 134 1.59 -22.41 -29.42
C TYR A 134 3.08 -22.37 -29.09
N ALA A 135 3.91 -21.98 -30.05
CA ALA A 135 5.31 -21.67 -29.77
C ALA A 135 5.34 -20.46 -28.82
N LYS A 136 5.68 -20.69 -27.54
CA LYS A 136 5.85 -19.62 -26.57
C LYS A 136 7.05 -18.79 -27.01
N GLN A 137 6.80 -17.56 -27.45
CA GLN A 137 7.89 -16.65 -27.82
C GLN A 137 8.73 -16.35 -26.57
N VAL A 138 10.00 -16.73 -26.62
CA VAL A 138 10.96 -16.39 -25.58
C VAL A 138 11.51 -15.00 -25.89
N PRO A 139 11.50 -14.06 -24.93
CA PRO A 139 12.08 -12.73 -25.14
C PRO A 139 13.57 -12.84 -25.46
N LYS A 140 14.06 -12.05 -26.41
CA LYS A 140 15.48 -12.07 -26.80
C LYS A 140 16.39 -11.43 -25.74
N SER A 141 15.91 -10.40 -25.03
CA SER A 141 16.65 -9.78 -23.92
C SER A 141 16.82 -10.74 -22.75
N VAL A 142 18.07 -10.87 -22.27
CA VAL A 142 18.41 -11.61 -21.05
C VAL A 142 17.74 -10.98 -19.83
N VAL A 143 17.74 -9.65 -19.71
CA VAL A 143 17.13 -8.98 -18.56
C VAL A 143 15.64 -9.29 -18.48
N ILE A 144 14.93 -9.27 -19.61
CA ILE A 144 13.51 -9.61 -19.62
C ILE A 144 13.28 -11.06 -19.18
N ARG A 145 14.07 -12.03 -19.66
CA ARG A 145 13.98 -13.42 -19.19
C ARG A 145 14.26 -13.56 -17.70
N PHE A 146 15.28 -12.86 -17.20
CA PHE A 146 15.56 -12.80 -15.77
C PHE A 146 14.38 -12.23 -15.00
N MET A 147 13.78 -11.14 -15.47
CA MET A 147 12.61 -10.51 -14.83
C MET A 147 11.36 -11.38 -14.92
N GLN A 148 11.20 -12.22 -15.94
CA GLN A 148 10.14 -13.24 -15.97
C GLN A 148 10.29 -14.21 -14.79
N VAL A 149 11.48 -14.77 -14.59
CA VAL A 149 11.73 -15.66 -13.45
C VAL A 149 11.62 -14.90 -12.13
N PHE A 150 12.26 -13.74 -12.02
CA PHE A 150 12.33 -12.96 -10.79
C PHE A 150 10.95 -12.46 -10.35
N PHE A 151 10.14 -11.90 -11.25
CA PHE A 151 8.85 -11.30 -10.93
C PHE A 151 7.67 -12.27 -11.07
N GLU A 152 7.70 -13.22 -12.00
CA GLU A 152 6.55 -14.12 -12.21
C GLU A 152 6.66 -15.42 -11.41
N GLU A 153 7.86 -15.99 -11.29
CA GLU A 153 8.04 -17.29 -10.63
C GLU A 153 8.41 -17.16 -9.14
N ILE A 154 9.27 -16.19 -8.79
CA ILE A 154 9.78 -16.06 -7.41
C ILE A 154 8.86 -15.23 -6.51
N LEU A 155 7.97 -14.40 -7.06
CA LEU A 155 7.13 -13.48 -6.28
C LEU A 155 6.34 -14.19 -5.16
N ASP A 156 5.78 -15.37 -5.42
CA ASP A 156 5.03 -16.12 -4.40
C ASP A 156 5.91 -16.78 -3.33
N ASP A 157 7.18 -17.05 -3.61
CA ASP A 157 8.14 -17.53 -2.62
C ASP A 157 8.52 -16.44 -1.63
N THR A 158 8.45 -15.17 -2.04
CA THR A 158 8.70 -14.04 -1.13
C THR A 158 7.68 -14.00 0.01
N ARG A 159 6.45 -14.47 -0.19
CA ARG A 159 5.40 -14.51 0.86
C ARG A 159 5.84 -15.31 2.08
N VAL A 160 6.57 -16.41 1.86
CA VAL A 160 7.14 -17.26 2.92
C VAL A 160 8.27 -16.54 3.66
N HIS A 161 8.98 -15.67 2.96
CA HIS A 161 10.14 -14.93 3.44
C HIS A 161 9.83 -13.44 3.63
N TYR A 162 8.65 -13.12 4.18
CA TYR A 162 8.13 -11.74 4.18
C TYR A 162 8.99 -10.71 4.91
N GLN A 163 9.84 -11.16 5.82
CA GLN A 163 10.81 -10.31 6.51
C GLN A 163 11.81 -9.68 5.53
N GLN A 164 12.08 -10.34 4.40
CA GLN A 164 13.03 -9.91 3.37
C GLN A 164 12.36 -9.22 2.17
N PHE A 165 11.13 -8.72 2.34
CA PHE A 165 10.45 -7.94 1.31
C PHE A 165 11.28 -6.75 0.84
N GLU A 166 11.94 -6.06 1.77
CA GLU A 166 12.72 -4.89 1.45
C GLU A 166 13.83 -5.20 0.43
N ASP A 167 14.55 -6.30 0.61
CA ASP A 167 15.62 -6.73 -0.29
C ASP A 167 15.10 -7.09 -1.68
N TYR A 168 14.08 -7.95 -1.74
CA TYR A 168 13.51 -8.40 -3.01
C TYR A 168 12.84 -7.27 -3.79
N PHE A 169 11.97 -6.50 -3.13
CA PHE A 169 11.23 -5.43 -3.80
C PHE A 169 12.12 -4.24 -4.14
N SER A 170 13.27 -4.04 -3.50
CA SER A 170 14.22 -3.00 -3.92
C SER A 170 14.82 -3.29 -5.30
N VAL A 171 15.08 -4.57 -5.64
CA VAL A 171 15.50 -4.94 -7.01
C VAL A 171 14.40 -4.66 -8.01
N LEU A 172 13.16 -5.06 -7.70
CA LEU A 172 12.01 -4.83 -8.58
C LEU A 172 11.70 -3.33 -8.75
N LYS A 173 11.83 -2.55 -7.67
CA LYS A 173 11.68 -1.10 -7.69
C LYS A 173 12.74 -0.44 -8.55
N TYR A 174 14.00 -0.82 -8.38
CA TYR A 174 15.09 -0.32 -9.21
C TYR A 174 14.79 -0.56 -10.70
N PHE A 175 14.36 -1.78 -11.06
CA PHE A 175 13.99 -2.09 -12.44
C PHE A 175 12.80 -1.25 -12.91
N ALA A 176 11.74 -1.10 -12.11
CA ALA A 176 10.56 -0.31 -12.46
C ALA A 176 10.88 1.17 -12.74
N GLU A 177 11.83 1.73 -11.98
CA GLU A 177 12.25 3.14 -12.03
C GLU A 177 13.41 3.41 -13.02
N LEU A 178 13.99 2.36 -13.62
CA LEU A 178 15.18 2.49 -14.47
C LEU A 178 14.90 3.23 -15.77
N GLY A 179 13.73 2.99 -16.37
CA GLY A 179 13.37 3.53 -17.67
C GLY A 179 11.96 3.13 -18.11
N ILE A 180 11.47 3.80 -19.16
CA ILE A 180 10.09 3.59 -19.63
C ILE A 180 9.88 2.20 -20.22
N MET A 181 10.91 1.59 -20.79
CA MET A 181 10.80 0.27 -21.41
C MET A 181 10.63 -0.82 -20.35
N GLU A 182 11.32 -0.70 -19.21
CA GLU A 182 11.19 -1.54 -18.04
C GLU A 182 9.80 -1.40 -17.41
N THR A 183 9.34 -0.17 -17.19
CA THR A 183 7.98 0.11 -16.71
C THR A 183 6.93 -0.49 -17.65
N LYS A 184 7.09 -0.28 -18.97
CA LYS A 184 6.19 -0.83 -20.01
C LYS A 184 6.16 -2.35 -20.00
N TYR A 185 7.31 -2.98 -19.78
CA TYR A 185 7.38 -4.43 -19.62
C TYR A 185 6.59 -4.89 -18.39
N LEU A 186 6.80 -4.28 -17.22
CA LEU A 186 6.09 -4.66 -16.00
C LEU A 186 4.57 -4.51 -16.15
N ILE A 187 4.09 -3.44 -16.78
CA ILE A 187 2.66 -3.25 -17.07
C ILE A 187 2.13 -4.34 -18.00
N LYS A 188 2.86 -4.68 -19.08
CA LYS A 188 2.48 -5.79 -19.97
C LYS A 188 2.49 -7.16 -19.27
N ALA A 189 3.39 -7.35 -18.30
CA ALA A 189 3.48 -8.54 -17.46
C ALA A 189 2.44 -8.58 -16.32
N LYS A 190 1.40 -7.72 -16.40
CA LYS A 190 0.33 -7.56 -15.41
C LYS A 190 0.85 -7.16 -14.02
N GLY A 191 1.85 -6.29 -14.00
CA GLY A 191 2.56 -5.90 -12.79
C GLY A 191 1.66 -5.23 -11.75
N ILE A 192 0.74 -4.36 -12.18
CA ILE A 192 -0.24 -3.72 -11.30
C ILE A 192 -1.13 -4.78 -10.66
N HIS A 193 -1.71 -5.69 -11.47
CA HIS A 193 -2.53 -6.79 -10.95
C HIS A 193 -1.78 -7.67 -9.94
N LYS A 194 -0.58 -8.14 -10.29
CA LYS A 194 0.23 -9.03 -9.44
C LYS A 194 0.63 -8.36 -8.12
N LEU A 195 1.03 -7.08 -8.15
CA LEU A 195 1.40 -6.34 -6.94
C LEU A 195 0.20 -6.05 -6.05
N MET A 196 -0.98 -5.80 -6.62
CA MET A 196 -2.22 -5.69 -5.85
C MET A 196 -2.60 -7.03 -5.21
N ASP A 197 -2.61 -8.12 -5.99
CA ASP A 197 -2.87 -9.48 -5.49
C ASP A 197 -1.91 -9.85 -4.35
N PHE A 198 -0.63 -9.53 -4.55
CA PHE A 198 0.41 -9.69 -3.55
C PHE A 198 0.08 -8.94 -2.26
N SER A 199 -0.19 -7.63 -2.36
CA SER A 199 -0.47 -6.76 -1.22
C SER A 199 -1.77 -7.13 -0.49
N MET A 200 -2.74 -7.70 -1.22
CA MET A 200 -4.00 -8.19 -0.66
C MET A 200 -3.90 -9.61 -0.09
N ASN A 201 -2.74 -10.23 -0.11
CA ASN A 201 -2.53 -11.60 0.32
C ASN A 201 -3.56 -12.60 -0.25
N ASN A 202 -3.84 -12.52 -1.55
CA ASN A 202 -4.82 -13.37 -2.25
C ASN A 202 -6.24 -13.29 -1.65
N CYS A 203 -6.61 -12.17 -1.02
CA CYS A 203 -7.99 -11.93 -0.60
C CYS A 203 -8.89 -11.63 -1.80
N THR A 204 -10.21 -11.80 -1.67
CA THR A 204 -11.18 -11.42 -2.71
C THR A 204 -10.90 -10.01 -3.24
N PRO A 205 -10.85 -9.78 -4.57
CA PRO A 205 -11.36 -10.63 -5.66
C PRO A 205 -10.39 -11.70 -6.19
N TYR A 206 -9.25 -11.93 -5.54
CA TYR A 206 -8.21 -12.86 -6.00
C TYR A 206 -8.44 -14.29 -5.52
N ASN A 207 -7.59 -15.22 -6.01
CA ASN A 207 -7.75 -16.65 -5.77
C ASN A 207 -7.43 -17.04 -4.32
N VAL A 208 -8.48 -17.11 -3.49
CA VAL A 208 -8.41 -17.47 -2.07
C VAL A 208 -7.76 -18.84 -1.81
N LYS A 209 -7.77 -19.75 -2.80
CA LYS A 209 -7.21 -21.11 -2.64
C LYS A 209 -5.70 -21.12 -2.39
N ASN A 210 -4.98 -20.08 -2.83
CA ASN A 210 -3.53 -20.00 -2.72
C ASN A 210 -3.07 -19.05 -1.60
N ARG A 211 -3.93 -18.76 -0.62
CA ARG A 211 -3.57 -17.84 0.46
C ARG A 211 -2.46 -18.43 1.33
N ARG A 212 -1.28 -17.82 1.27
CA ARG A 212 -0.16 -18.12 2.17
C ARG A 212 -0.19 -17.10 3.31
N PRO A 213 -0.22 -17.49 4.60
CA PRO A 213 -0.17 -16.51 5.68
C PRO A 213 1.14 -15.72 5.59
N MET A 214 1.02 -14.39 5.63
CA MET A 214 2.15 -13.46 5.67
C MET A 214 2.10 -12.72 7.01
N GLY A 215 3.23 -12.53 7.66
CA GLY A 215 3.28 -11.92 8.98
C GLY A 215 3.04 -12.89 10.13
N THR A 216 3.14 -12.34 11.34
CA THR A 216 2.76 -12.97 12.61
C THR A 216 1.91 -11.98 13.40
N ALA A 217 1.30 -12.40 14.51
CA ALA A 217 0.59 -11.48 15.41
C ALA A 217 1.49 -10.36 15.96
N ILE A 218 2.81 -10.57 15.97
CA ILE A 218 3.82 -9.63 16.50
C ILE A 218 4.35 -8.71 15.40
N SER A 219 4.44 -9.21 14.17
CA SER A 219 5.12 -8.51 13.08
C SER A 219 4.35 -8.64 11.77
N GLU A 220 3.88 -7.49 11.28
CA GLU A 220 3.19 -7.38 9.99
C GLU A 220 4.17 -7.22 8.82
N PRO A 221 3.83 -7.75 7.63
CA PRO A 221 4.60 -7.50 6.42
C PRO A 221 4.65 -6.01 6.06
N LYS A 222 5.84 -5.54 5.69
CA LYS A 222 6.07 -4.14 5.27
C LYS A 222 5.82 -3.99 3.77
N PHE A 223 4.61 -3.56 3.36
CA PHE A 223 4.30 -3.32 1.94
C PHE A 223 4.68 -1.92 1.40
N LYS A 224 5.62 -1.21 2.05
CA LYS A 224 6.01 0.15 1.61
C LYS A 224 6.55 0.14 0.18
N ILE A 225 7.53 -0.71 -0.09
CA ILE A 225 8.17 -0.79 -1.41
C ILE A 225 7.21 -1.38 -2.47
N PRO A 226 6.45 -2.46 -2.23
CA PRO A 226 5.40 -2.90 -3.15
C PRO A 226 4.42 -1.79 -3.54
N THR A 227 3.97 -0.98 -2.58
CA THR A 227 3.05 0.14 -2.85
C THR A 227 3.73 1.27 -3.63
N GLN A 228 5.03 1.52 -3.38
CA GLN A 228 5.82 2.45 -4.19
C GLN A 228 5.91 2.00 -5.64
N ILE A 229 6.19 0.72 -5.89
CA ILE A 229 6.25 0.17 -7.24
C ILE A 229 4.87 0.28 -7.91
N LEU A 230 3.80 -0.11 -7.21
CA LEU A 230 2.44 0.03 -7.71
C LEU A 230 2.11 1.49 -8.08
N SER A 231 2.45 2.44 -7.20
CA SER A 231 2.29 3.88 -7.46
C SER A 231 3.06 4.33 -8.69
N HIS A 232 4.33 3.94 -8.80
CA HIS A 232 5.16 4.25 -9.95
C HIS A 232 4.55 3.70 -11.25
N LEU A 233 4.18 2.41 -11.30
CA LEU A 233 3.58 1.80 -12.49
C LEU A 233 2.29 2.52 -12.91
N MET A 234 1.42 2.85 -11.95
CA MET A 234 0.16 3.54 -12.24
C MET A 234 0.40 4.98 -12.72
N ARG A 235 1.30 5.73 -12.06
CA ARG A 235 1.63 7.12 -12.41
C ARG A 235 2.43 7.25 -13.70
N SER A 236 3.01 6.17 -14.20
CA SER A 236 3.64 6.10 -15.52
C SER A 236 2.64 5.87 -16.65
N CYS A 237 1.41 5.46 -16.33
CA CYS A 237 0.36 5.25 -17.31
C CYS A 237 -0.35 6.56 -17.69
N VAL A 238 -0.87 6.59 -18.91
CA VAL A 238 -1.76 7.65 -19.37
C VAL A 238 -3.20 7.29 -19.01
N THR A 239 -3.87 8.15 -18.25
CA THR A 239 -5.28 7.99 -17.87
C THR A 239 -6.22 8.58 -18.92
N ARG A 240 -7.51 8.27 -18.82
CA ARG A 240 -8.53 8.87 -19.68
C ARG A 240 -8.58 10.39 -19.53
N GLY A 241 -8.43 10.91 -18.32
CA GLY A 241 -8.40 12.35 -18.08
C GLY A 241 -7.21 13.04 -18.74
N ILE A 242 -6.02 12.42 -18.74
CA ILE A 242 -4.85 12.95 -19.48
C ILE A 242 -5.14 12.95 -20.99
N LYS A 243 -5.71 11.87 -21.54
CA LYS A 243 -6.08 11.80 -22.97
C LYS A 243 -7.09 12.86 -23.37
N ASN A 244 -8.07 13.16 -22.51
CA ASN A 244 -9.15 14.10 -22.81
C ASN A 244 -8.72 15.56 -22.65
N SER A 245 -7.88 15.86 -21.67
CA SER A 245 -7.44 17.23 -21.36
C SER A 245 -6.16 17.64 -22.05
N GLU A 246 -5.43 16.68 -22.63
CA GLU A 246 -4.07 16.87 -23.19
C GLU A 246 -3.09 17.46 -22.15
N SER A 247 -3.38 17.27 -20.85
CA SER A 247 -2.61 17.80 -19.74
C SER A 247 -2.21 16.68 -18.78
N TYR A 248 -1.01 16.78 -18.21
CA TYR A 248 -0.49 15.79 -17.27
C TYR A 248 -0.72 16.25 -15.83
N SER A 249 -1.09 15.31 -14.96
CA SER A 249 -1.14 15.58 -13.53
C SER A 249 0.25 15.92 -12.98
N SER A 250 0.31 16.70 -11.90
CA SER A 250 1.58 17.03 -11.22
C SER A 250 2.37 15.79 -10.78
N ASN A 251 1.68 14.67 -10.60
CA ASN A 251 2.26 13.41 -10.14
C ASN A 251 2.57 12.46 -11.30
N TYR A 252 2.35 12.81 -12.55
CA TYR A 252 2.72 11.96 -13.69
C TYR A 252 4.25 11.78 -13.74
N VAL A 253 4.71 10.52 -13.85
CA VAL A 253 6.17 10.20 -13.90
C VAL A 253 6.60 9.58 -15.24
N GLY A 254 5.66 9.33 -16.15
CA GLY A 254 5.98 8.83 -17.49
C GLY A 254 6.55 9.91 -18.43
N PRO A 255 6.99 9.52 -19.64
CA PRO A 255 7.44 10.46 -20.65
C PRO A 255 6.26 11.29 -21.16
N LYS A 256 6.47 12.60 -21.29
CA LYS A 256 5.45 13.54 -21.76
C LYS A 256 5.20 13.44 -23.28
N GLU A 257 5.96 12.64 -24.03
CA GLU A 257 5.88 12.60 -25.50
C GLU A 257 6.19 11.20 -26.06
N HIS A 258 5.53 10.84 -27.18
CA HIS A 258 5.73 9.69 -28.10
C HIS A 258 5.74 8.25 -27.53
N LEU A 259 5.89 8.04 -26.23
CA LEU A 259 6.01 6.73 -25.58
C LEU A 259 5.00 6.56 -24.45
N HIS A 260 3.74 6.89 -24.72
CA HIS A 260 2.67 6.67 -23.76
C HIS A 260 2.45 5.19 -23.49
N ILE A 261 2.30 4.85 -22.21
CA ILE A 261 1.82 3.55 -21.77
C ILE A 261 0.39 3.72 -21.32
N ASP A 262 -0.53 2.99 -21.93
CA ASP A 262 -1.91 2.96 -21.47
C ASP A 262 -2.04 2.03 -20.26
N ILE A 263 -2.83 2.44 -19.28
CA ILE A 263 -3.25 1.53 -18.22
C ILE A 263 -4.15 0.44 -18.83
N PRO A 264 -3.84 -0.85 -18.68
CA PRO A 264 -4.70 -1.92 -19.17
C PRO A 264 -6.11 -1.82 -18.56
N TYR A 265 -7.15 -1.95 -19.39
CA TYR A 265 -8.54 -1.81 -18.95
C TYR A 265 -8.90 -2.76 -17.79
N GLU A 266 -8.35 -3.98 -17.81
CA GLU A 266 -8.64 -4.96 -16.76
C GLU A 266 -8.02 -4.61 -15.41
N GLU A 267 -6.87 -3.92 -15.43
CA GLU A 267 -6.20 -3.47 -14.20
C GLU A 267 -6.93 -2.28 -13.58
N ILE A 268 -7.35 -1.29 -14.38
CA ILE A 268 -8.15 -0.18 -13.86
C ILE A 268 -9.51 -0.65 -13.37
N ARG A 269 -10.18 -1.58 -14.08
CA ARG A 269 -11.45 -2.14 -13.64
C ARG A 269 -11.33 -2.81 -12.28
N LEU A 270 -10.22 -3.52 -12.05
CA LEU A 270 -9.93 -4.20 -10.79
C LEU A 270 -9.74 -3.22 -9.63
N ILE A 271 -8.96 -2.15 -9.83
CA ILE A 271 -8.77 -1.08 -8.85
C ILE A 271 -10.10 -0.38 -8.54
N MET A 272 -10.96 -0.23 -9.55
CA MET A 272 -12.30 0.35 -9.42
C MET A 272 -13.35 -0.62 -8.84
N THR A 273 -12.93 -1.74 -8.25
CA THR A 273 -13.82 -2.57 -7.42
C THR A 273 -13.74 -2.13 -5.97
N ARG A 274 -14.89 -2.12 -5.30
CA ARG A 274 -14.96 -1.73 -3.89
C ARG A 274 -14.14 -2.65 -3.00
N GLU A 275 -14.12 -3.95 -3.30
CA GLU A 275 -13.34 -4.95 -2.60
C GLU A 275 -11.84 -4.64 -2.70
N CYS A 276 -11.33 -4.41 -3.91
CA CYS A 276 -9.91 -4.11 -4.10
C CYS A 276 -9.50 -2.78 -3.45
N PHE A 277 -10.29 -1.73 -3.63
CA PHE A 277 -9.95 -0.42 -3.09
C PHE A 277 -10.12 -0.35 -1.58
N THR A 278 -11.29 -0.73 -1.05
CA THR A 278 -11.60 -0.54 0.38
C THR A 278 -10.97 -1.60 1.27
N ILE A 279 -11.00 -2.87 0.87
CA ILE A 279 -10.45 -3.97 1.69
C ILE A 279 -8.94 -4.08 1.46
N GLY A 280 -8.50 -3.96 0.21
CA GLY A 280 -7.10 -4.02 -0.16
C GLY A 280 -6.36 -2.71 0.14
N LEU A 281 -6.48 -1.75 -0.76
CA LEU A 281 -5.63 -0.57 -0.79
C LEU A 281 -5.76 0.31 0.47
N LEU A 282 -6.99 0.62 0.89
CA LEU A 282 -7.25 1.40 2.12
C LEU A 282 -6.94 0.63 3.42
N GLY A 283 -6.83 -0.70 3.35
CA GLY A 283 -6.41 -1.52 4.48
C GLY A 283 -4.90 -1.42 4.77
N THR A 284 -4.10 -0.92 3.83
CA THR A 284 -2.65 -0.80 3.97
C THR A 284 -2.21 0.52 4.61
N ASN A 285 -1.01 0.55 5.19
CA ASN A 285 -0.48 1.69 5.95
C ASN A 285 0.29 2.73 5.10
N PHE A 286 -0.04 2.91 3.81
CA PHE A 286 0.82 3.64 2.86
C PHE A 286 0.15 4.86 2.22
N ASP A 287 -0.16 5.86 3.04
CA ASP A 287 -0.97 7.01 2.66
C ASP A 287 -0.38 7.85 1.51
N GLU A 288 0.94 8.07 1.48
CA GLU A 288 1.58 8.95 0.50
C GLU A 288 1.47 8.41 -0.92
N PHE A 289 1.91 7.17 -1.16
CA PHE A 289 1.86 6.54 -2.48
C PHE A 289 0.42 6.32 -2.95
N MET A 290 -0.49 6.01 -2.02
CA MET A 290 -1.92 5.94 -2.30
C MET A 290 -2.48 7.31 -2.71
N ALA A 291 -2.10 8.39 -2.03
CA ALA A 291 -2.52 9.75 -2.37
C ALA A 291 -2.04 10.14 -3.77
N GLU A 292 -0.80 9.81 -4.12
CA GLU A 292 -0.25 10.09 -5.45
C GLU A 292 -0.98 9.32 -6.55
N MET A 293 -1.26 8.03 -6.34
CA MET A 293 -2.04 7.20 -7.27
C MET A 293 -3.44 7.78 -7.47
N LEU A 294 -4.16 8.08 -6.39
CA LEU A 294 -5.51 8.64 -6.47
C LEU A 294 -5.51 10.00 -7.16
N THR A 295 -4.54 10.86 -6.85
CA THR A 295 -4.39 12.16 -7.52
C THR A 295 -4.18 12.00 -9.02
N HIS A 296 -3.36 11.03 -9.42
CA HIS A 296 -3.12 10.73 -10.82
C HIS A 296 -4.34 10.14 -11.53
N LEU A 297 -5.04 9.17 -10.92
CA LEU A 297 -6.22 8.54 -11.50
C LEU A 297 -7.44 9.46 -11.58
N CYS A 298 -7.57 10.41 -10.66
CA CYS A 298 -8.68 11.37 -10.61
C CYS A 298 -8.47 12.59 -11.51
N TRP A 299 -7.25 12.83 -11.99
CA TRP A 299 -6.91 13.99 -12.83
C TRP A 299 -7.79 14.06 -14.08
N GLU A 300 -8.63 15.08 -14.19
CA GLU A 300 -9.55 15.31 -15.31
C GLU A 300 -10.43 14.07 -15.66
N ASP A 301 -10.62 13.15 -14.70
CA ASP A 301 -11.45 11.96 -14.86
C ASP A 301 -12.59 11.98 -13.83
N LYS A 302 -13.78 12.35 -14.33
CA LYS A 302 -15.00 12.42 -13.53
C LYS A 302 -15.37 11.06 -12.96
N ASN A 303 -15.32 9.98 -13.73
CA ASN A 303 -15.78 8.68 -13.27
C ASN A 303 -14.89 8.15 -12.13
N ASN A 304 -13.57 8.28 -12.28
CA ASN A 304 -12.63 7.89 -11.24
C ASN A 304 -12.77 8.77 -10.00
N SER A 305 -12.86 10.10 -10.19
CA SER A 305 -13.09 11.05 -9.10
C SER A 305 -14.33 10.69 -8.29
N GLU A 306 -15.45 10.41 -8.95
CA GLU A 306 -16.70 10.04 -8.30
C GLU A 306 -16.59 8.71 -7.53
N PHE A 307 -16.01 7.69 -8.16
CA PHE A 307 -15.80 6.38 -7.55
C PHE A 307 -14.95 6.49 -6.28
N PHE A 308 -13.73 7.04 -6.37
CA PHE A 308 -12.81 7.08 -5.24
C PHE A 308 -13.32 7.95 -4.11
N MET A 309 -13.95 9.10 -4.42
CA MET A 309 -14.51 9.95 -3.37
C MET A 309 -15.68 9.28 -2.65
N LYS A 310 -16.55 8.58 -3.38
CA LYS A 310 -17.62 7.79 -2.78
C LYS A 310 -17.05 6.74 -1.83
N GLU A 311 -16.09 5.94 -2.30
CA GLU A 311 -15.53 4.84 -1.51
C GLU A 311 -14.70 5.34 -0.31
N LEU A 312 -14.01 6.47 -0.43
CA LEU A 312 -13.29 7.10 0.70
C LEU A 312 -14.27 7.55 1.80
N VAL A 313 -15.32 8.27 1.44
CA VAL A 313 -16.35 8.73 2.39
C VAL A 313 -17.08 7.53 3.02
N PHE A 314 -17.42 6.54 2.19
CA PHE A 314 -18.02 5.29 2.64
C PHE A 314 -17.13 4.55 3.67
N SER A 315 -15.85 4.40 3.36
CA SER A 315 -14.88 3.74 4.23
C SER A 315 -14.71 4.49 5.55
N MET A 316 -14.69 5.82 5.54
CA MET A 316 -14.67 6.63 6.76
C MET A 316 -15.91 6.40 7.64
N ASN A 317 -17.09 6.25 7.04
CA ASN A 317 -18.32 5.97 7.78
C ASN A 317 -18.32 4.56 8.41
N ILE A 318 -17.83 3.54 7.70
CA ILE A 318 -17.67 2.20 8.29
C ILE A 318 -16.72 2.24 9.48
N HIS A 319 -15.60 2.96 9.34
CA HIS A 319 -14.53 2.98 10.33
C HIS A 319 -14.60 4.17 11.28
N LYS A 320 -15.77 4.79 11.46
CA LYS A 320 -15.97 5.94 12.35
C LYS A 320 -15.62 5.67 13.82
N SER A 321 -15.61 4.41 14.25
CA SER A 321 -15.15 3.99 15.59
C SER A 321 -13.64 3.68 15.65
N ASN A 322 -12.96 3.52 14.51
CA ASN A 322 -11.54 3.16 14.45
C ASN A 322 -10.67 4.41 14.17
N MET A 323 -10.40 5.16 15.23
CA MET A 323 -9.61 6.40 15.17
C MET A 323 -8.21 6.22 14.58
N GLY A 324 -7.58 5.04 14.74
CA GLY A 324 -6.24 4.79 14.19
C GLY A 324 -6.17 4.80 12.66
N THR A 325 -7.30 4.63 11.98
CA THR A 325 -7.38 4.56 10.52
C THR A 325 -7.98 5.81 9.87
N LEU A 326 -8.57 6.73 10.64
CA LEU A 326 -9.16 7.97 10.13
C LEU A 326 -8.13 8.96 9.57
N PRO A 327 -6.97 9.23 10.21
CA PRO A 327 -5.98 10.15 9.67
C PRO A 327 -5.55 9.80 8.25
N LYS A 328 -5.42 8.49 7.97
CA LYS A 328 -5.06 7.97 6.65
C LYS A 328 -6.08 8.35 5.58
N ARG A 329 -7.36 8.06 5.85
CA ARG A 329 -8.45 8.37 4.92
C ARG A 329 -8.65 9.88 4.75
N LYS A 330 -8.46 10.66 5.82
CA LYS A 330 -8.46 12.12 5.78
C LYS A 330 -7.37 12.63 4.82
N ASN A 331 -6.16 12.10 4.92
CA ASN A 331 -5.04 12.47 4.03
C ASN A 331 -5.37 12.17 2.56
N LEU A 332 -6.00 11.03 2.27
CA LEU A 332 -6.42 10.67 0.91
C LEU A 332 -7.52 11.59 0.36
N ILE A 333 -8.56 11.88 1.16
CA ILE A 333 -9.60 12.86 0.78
C ILE A 333 -8.97 14.23 0.53
N LYS A 334 -8.05 14.66 1.41
CA LYS A 334 -7.34 15.92 1.25
C LYS A 334 -6.56 15.97 -0.05
N ALA A 335 -5.81 14.92 -0.38
CA ALA A 335 -5.05 14.84 -1.62
C ALA A 335 -5.97 15.01 -2.84
N VAL A 336 -7.09 14.27 -2.88
CA VAL A 336 -8.02 14.30 -4.02
C VAL A 336 -8.78 15.63 -4.13
N LEU A 337 -9.13 16.27 -3.02
CA LEU A 337 -9.74 17.61 -3.02
C LEU A 337 -8.77 18.73 -3.39
N SER A 338 -7.46 18.51 -3.19
CA SER A 338 -6.40 19.48 -3.51
C SER A 338 -5.98 19.44 -4.97
N ILE A 339 -6.51 18.53 -5.79
CA ILE A 339 -6.21 18.47 -7.23
C ILE A 339 -6.75 19.73 -7.92
N GLU A 340 -5.85 20.53 -8.48
CA GLU A 340 -6.13 21.78 -9.19
C GLU A 340 -6.43 21.51 -10.68
N ASP A 341 -7.56 20.89 -10.96
CA ASP A 341 -8.05 20.59 -12.32
C ASP A 341 -9.49 21.15 -12.57
N GLY A 342 -10.05 20.90 -13.74
CA GLY A 342 -11.41 21.31 -14.13
C GLY A 342 -12.56 20.65 -13.34
N LEU A 343 -12.27 19.64 -12.52
CA LEU A 343 -13.25 18.87 -11.73
C LEU A 343 -13.15 19.16 -10.23
N GLN A 344 -12.24 20.02 -9.77
CA GLN A 344 -12.05 20.31 -8.35
C GLN A 344 -13.34 20.77 -7.65
N ASP A 345 -14.08 21.69 -8.26
CA ASP A 345 -15.33 22.21 -7.70
C ASP A 345 -16.38 21.12 -7.53
N GLN A 346 -16.48 20.18 -8.48
CA GLN A 346 -17.41 19.05 -8.41
C GLN A 346 -17.04 18.09 -7.27
N ARG A 347 -15.74 17.82 -7.09
CA ARG A 347 -15.25 16.98 -5.98
C ARG A 347 -15.56 17.61 -4.62
N ILE A 348 -15.31 18.91 -4.49
CA ILE A 348 -15.62 19.68 -3.26
C ILE A 348 -17.12 19.66 -2.98
N GLN A 349 -17.93 19.99 -3.99
CA GLN A 349 -19.38 20.00 -3.86
C GLN A 349 -19.90 18.66 -3.38
N ARG A 350 -19.44 17.53 -3.94
CA ARG A 350 -19.92 16.21 -3.51
C ARG A 350 -19.55 15.87 -2.06
N VAL A 351 -18.31 16.11 -1.64
CA VAL A 351 -17.91 15.79 -0.26
C VAL A 351 -18.66 16.62 0.78
N PHE A 352 -18.93 17.87 0.43
CA PHE A 352 -19.53 18.85 1.34
C PHE A 352 -20.99 19.15 1.02
N GLU A 353 -21.66 18.32 0.22
CA GLU A 353 -23.06 18.54 -0.16
C GLU A 353 -23.95 18.51 1.08
N LEU A 354 -24.63 19.60 1.37
CA LEU A 354 -25.56 19.74 2.48
C LEU A 354 -26.93 20.01 1.89
N ASP A 355 -27.62 18.94 1.52
CA ASP A 355 -29.00 19.02 1.07
C ASP A 355 -29.91 18.96 2.32
N GLU A 356 -30.67 20.04 2.55
CA GLU A 356 -31.45 20.24 3.77
C GLU A 356 -32.69 19.35 3.86
N GLU A 357 -33.11 18.73 2.75
CA GLU A 357 -34.36 17.98 2.68
C GLU A 357 -34.28 16.59 3.35
N TYR A 358 -33.11 16.22 3.89
CA TYR A 358 -32.85 14.87 4.36
C TYR A 358 -33.02 14.68 5.87
N LYS A 359 -33.98 13.81 6.23
CA LYS A 359 -34.29 13.39 7.61
C LYS A 359 -33.36 12.26 8.12
N GLU A 360 -33.32 12.05 9.43
CA GLU A 360 -32.49 11.05 10.13
C GLU A 360 -32.66 9.60 9.65
N GLU A 361 -33.81 9.23 9.06
CA GLU A 361 -34.05 7.92 8.45
C GLU A 361 -33.13 7.63 7.23
N LEU A 362 -32.39 8.63 6.75
CA LEU A 362 -31.69 8.56 5.47
C LEU A 362 -30.25 8.05 5.53
N VAL A 363 -29.59 7.79 6.67
CA VAL A 363 -28.21 7.25 6.62
C VAL A 363 -28.16 5.90 5.90
N ALA A 364 -29.20 5.08 6.07
CA ALA A 364 -29.35 3.80 5.36
C ALA A 364 -29.79 3.95 3.89
N ALA A 365 -30.34 5.11 3.50
CA ALA A 365 -30.77 5.40 2.13
C ALA A 365 -29.71 6.21 1.33
N LEU A 366 -28.97 7.13 1.97
CA LEU A 366 -27.77 7.79 1.43
C LEU A 366 -26.74 6.75 0.93
N MET A 367 -26.56 5.67 1.70
CA MET A 367 -25.68 4.56 1.33
C MET A 367 -26.24 3.73 0.17
N ARG A 368 -27.56 3.72 -0.06
CA ARG A 368 -28.22 3.04 -1.20
C ARG A 368 -28.26 3.90 -2.46
N ASP A 369 -28.46 5.21 -2.32
CA ASP A 369 -28.73 6.15 -3.42
C ASP A 369 -27.47 6.84 -3.96
N ASN A 370 -26.27 6.36 -3.60
CA ASN A 370 -24.98 6.92 -4.04
C ASN A 370 -24.75 8.40 -3.67
N LYS A 371 -25.48 8.94 -2.71
CA LYS A 371 -25.23 10.29 -2.18
C LYS A 371 -24.30 10.18 -0.97
N TYR A 372 -23.11 10.79 -1.06
CA TYR A 372 -22.09 10.71 -0.03
C TYR A 372 -21.67 12.14 0.37
N SER A 373 -22.06 12.56 1.57
CA SER A 373 -21.60 13.83 2.16
C SER A 373 -20.98 13.58 3.51
N LEU A 374 -19.72 13.99 3.65
CA LEU A 374 -18.95 13.74 4.86
C LEU A 374 -19.48 14.55 6.04
N LEU A 375 -19.87 15.81 5.80
CA LEU A 375 -20.46 16.67 6.82
C LEU A 375 -21.86 16.21 7.21
N MET A 376 -22.62 15.67 6.27
CA MET A 376 -23.92 15.11 6.57
C MET A 376 -23.81 13.85 7.45
N ILE A 377 -22.88 12.95 7.13
CA ILE A 377 -22.59 11.77 7.97
C ILE A 377 -22.18 12.23 9.36
N ALA A 378 -21.22 13.17 9.46
CA ALA A 378 -20.79 13.73 10.73
C ALA A 378 -21.97 14.33 11.51
N LYS A 379 -22.81 15.16 10.87
CA LYS A 379 -24.01 15.75 11.46
C LYS A 379 -24.93 14.69 12.04
N VAL A 380 -25.28 13.66 11.28
CA VAL A 380 -26.23 12.64 11.75
C VAL A 380 -25.61 11.79 12.87
N THR A 381 -24.33 11.44 12.77
CA THR A 381 -23.66 10.57 13.75
C THR A 381 -23.08 11.30 14.96
N ARG A 382 -23.27 12.63 15.08
CA ARG A 382 -22.53 13.47 16.05
C ARG A 382 -22.71 13.10 17.51
N LYS A 383 -23.89 12.58 17.87
CA LYS A 383 -24.19 12.15 19.24
C LYS A 383 -23.54 10.81 19.58
N ASP A 384 -23.55 9.89 18.64
CA ASP A 384 -23.03 8.52 18.84
C ASP A 384 -21.50 8.43 18.62
N TYR A 385 -20.95 9.31 17.76
CA TYR A 385 -19.54 9.32 17.37
C TYR A 385 -18.97 10.75 17.42
N PRO A 386 -18.85 11.35 18.62
CA PRO A 386 -18.34 12.71 18.79
C PRO A 386 -16.89 12.88 18.30
N LEU A 387 -16.01 11.90 18.58
CA LEU A 387 -14.61 11.91 18.13
C LEU A 387 -14.48 11.93 16.60
N PHE A 388 -15.27 11.10 15.90
CA PHE A 388 -15.34 11.12 14.44
C PHE A 388 -15.77 12.49 13.93
N THR A 389 -16.77 13.10 14.57
CA THR A 389 -17.29 14.42 14.21
C THR A 389 -16.22 15.50 14.35
N LEU A 390 -15.46 15.49 15.45
CA LEU A 390 -14.30 16.37 15.63
C LEU A 390 -13.24 16.15 14.57
N GLU A 391 -12.96 14.90 14.17
CA GLU A 391 -12.03 14.62 13.07
C GLU A 391 -12.50 15.15 11.71
N MET A 392 -13.82 15.17 11.46
CA MET A 392 -14.36 15.76 10.23
C MET A 392 -14.24 17.29 10.25
N ILE A 393 -14.46 17.91 11.40
CA ILE A 393 -14.21 19.35 11.61
C ILE A 393 -12.72 19.66 11.43
N ASN A 394 -11.85 18.79 11.94
CA ASN A 394 -10.41 18.92 11.79
C ASN A 394 -9.95 18.77 10.32
N LEU A 395 -10.59 17.89 9.54
CA LEU A 395 -10.36 17.80 8.09
C LEU A 395 -10.71 19.11 7.39
N VAL A 396 -11.85 19.74 7.73
CA VAL A 396 -12.22 21.07 7.19
C VAL A 396 -11.13 22.10 7.44
N ARG A 397 -10.55 22.11 8.65
CA ARG A 397 -9.38 22.94 8.95
C ARG A 397 -8.20 22.63 8.03
N GLU A 398 -7.82 21.36 7.90
CA GLU A 398 -6.65 20.96 7.12
C GLU A 398 -6.78 21.32 5.63
N LEU A 399 -8.01 21.48 5.16
CA LEU A 399 -8.37 21.95 3.83
C LEU A 399 -8.42 23.48 3.69
N ARG A 400 -8.12 24.25 4.73
CA ARG A 400 -8.08 25.74 4.65
C ARG A 400 -7.11 26.28 3.61
N ASN A 401 -6.09 25.48 3.27
CA ASN A 401 -5.10 25.81 2.26
C ASN A 401 -5.58 25.52 0.82
N VAL A 402 -6.80 24.99 0.66
CA VAL A 402 -7.44 24.76 -0.64
C VAL A 402 -8.48 25.88 -0.84
N PRO A 403 -8.17 26.96 -1.59
CA PRO A 403 -9.03 28.16 -1.63
C PRO A 403 -10.46 27.88 -2.06
N LYS A 404 -10.66 26.93 -2.99
CA LYS A 404 -11.99 26.53 -3.45
C LYS A 404 -12.83 25.87 -2.36
N VAL A 405 -12.21 25.13 -1.43
CA VAL A 405 -12.92 24.55 -0.28
C VAL A 405 -13.39 25.66 0.66
N VAL A 406 -12.51 26.61 0.99
CA VAL A 406 -12.86 27.76 1.84
C VAL A 406 -14.01 28.55 1.21
N LEU A 407 -13.90 28.90 -0.08
CA LEU A 407 -14.95 29.60 -0.80
C LEU A 407 -16.28 28.83 -0.79
N HIS A 408 -16.24 27.52 -0.99
CA HIS A 408 -17.44 26.67 -0.96
C HIS A 408 -18.09 26.67 0.43
N LEU A 409 -17.30 26.50 1.50
CA LEU A 409 -17.80 26.47 2.87
C LEU A 409 -18.33 27.84 3.32
N SER A 410 -17.69 28.95 2.93
CA SER A 410 -18.19 30.30 3.20
C SER A 410 -19.54 30.56 2.53
N LYS A 411 -19.74 30.09 1.29
CA LYS A 411 -21.04 30.20 0.60
C LYS A 411 -22.17 29.43 1.30
N HIS A 412 -21.83 28.33 1.99
CA HIS A 412 -22.78 27.44 2.66
C HIS A 412 -22.71 27.54 4.19
N GLN A 413 -22.20 28.64 4.73
CA GLN A 413 -21.97 28.79 6.16
C GLN A 413 -23.25 28.57 6.99
N GLY A 414 -24.41 28.99 6.49
CA GLY A 414 -25.70 28.79 7.17
C GLY A 414 -26.00 27.32 7.46
N GLN A 415 -25.59 26.42 6.56
CA GLN A 415 -25.80 24.97 6.68
C GLN A 415 -24.83 24.31 7.68
N LEU A 416 -23.80 25.05 8.12
CA LEU A 416 -22.78 24.60 9.09
C LEU A 416 -23.11 25.01 10.52
N SER A 417 -24.27 25.61 10.78
CA SER A 417 -24.72 26.03 12.13
C SER A 417 -24.68 24.88 13.15
N TRP A 418 -24.98 23.66 12.71
CA TRP A 418 -24.93 22.47 13.57
C TRP A 418 -23.53 22.16 14.11
N ILE A 419 -22.46 22.54 13.40
CA ILE A 419 -21.08 22.36 13.88
C ILE A 419 -20.85 23.21 15.12
N ARG A 420 -21.34 24.46 15.07
CA ARG A 420 -21.29 25.38 16.19
C ARG A 420 -22.11 24.85 17.35
N GLU A 421 -23.35 24.43 17.12
CA GLU A 421 -24.20 23.77 18.12
C GLU A 421 -23.49 22.59 18.78
N PHE A 422 -22.95 21.68 17.97
CA PHE A 422 -22.21 20.52 18.44
C PHE A 422 -20.98 20.87 19.31
N LEU A 423 -20.22 21.89 18.93
CA LEU A 423 -19.05 22.32 19.71
C LEU A 423 -19.45 22.93 21.05
N ILE A 424 -20.58 23.65 21.12
CA ILE A 424 -21.13 24.19 22.37
C ILE A 424 -21.60 23.06 23.28
N ASP A 425 -22.44 22.17 22.74
CA ASP A 425 -22.99 21.03 23.46
C ASP A 425 -21.84 20.17 24.00
N SER A 426 -20.80 19.96 23.19
CA SER A 426 -19.60 19.24 23.62
C SER A 426 -18.92 19.93 24.80
N ILE A 427 -18.72 21.24 24.77
CA ILE A 427 -18.14 21.98 25.91
C ILE A 427 -19.01 21.84 27.17
N GLU A 428 -20.33 21.87 27.03
CA GLU A 428 -21.28 21.81 28.16
C GLU A 428 -21.40 20.42 28.79
N VAL A 429 -21.34 19.36 27.99
CA VAL A 429 -21.61 17.99 28.43
C VAL A 429 -20.39 17.33 29.08
N ILE A 430 -19.17 17.67 28.67
CA ILE A 430 -17.94 17.02 29.16
C ILE A 430 -17.75 17.15 30.68
N PRO A 431 -17.95 18.32 31.33
CA PRO A 431 -17.74 18.43 32.77
C PRO A 431 -18.73 17.61 33.61
N SER A 432 -19.90 17.27 33.07
CA SER A 432 -21.01 16.66 33.83
C SER A 432 -21.22 15.16 33.61
N THR A 433 -20.80 14.61 32.46
CA THR A 433 -21.01 13.18 32.12
C THR A 433 -19.75 12.30 32.19
N TYR A 434 -18.55 12.88 32.13
CA TYR A 434 -17.29 12.13 32.21
C TYR A 434 -16.80 11.64 33.60
N PRO A 435 -17.42 11.95 34.77
CA PRO A 435 -17.01 11.35 36.04
C PRO A 435 -17.17 9.82 36.12
N ILE A 436 -17.84 9.17 35.15
CA ILE A 436 -18.23 7.75 35.22
C ILE A 436 -17.25 6.79 34.49
N ILE A 437 -16.24 7.30 33.77
CA ILE A 437 -15.28 6.45 33.05
C ILE A 437 -13.96 6.35 33.83
N ARG A 438 -13.50 5.10 34.05
CA ARG A 438 -12.33 4.68 34.85
C ARG A 438 -11.05 5.49 34.59
N ALA A 439 -10.11 5.46 35.55
CA ALA A 439 -8.87 6.24 35.67
C ALA A 439 -7.98 6.48 34.42
N GLY A 440 -8.21 5.84 33.27
CA GLY A 440 -7.67 6.25 31.96
C GLY A 440 -8.34 7.49 31.34
N SER A 441 -9.51 7.91 31.85
CA SER A 441 -10.40 8.92 31.26
C SER A 441 -9.93 10.36 31.36
N LYS A 442 -9.04 10.72 32.30
CA LYS A 442 -8.56 12.11 32.42
C LYS A 442 -7.72 12.54 31.22
N TYR A 443 -6.90 11.64 30.67
CA TYR A 443 -6.10 11.92 29.50
C TYR A 443 -6.97 12.04 28.25
N GLU A 444 -7.94 11.14 28.08
CA GLU A 444 -8.88 11.17 26.96
C GLU A 444 -9.80 12.40 27.00
N ALA A 445 -10.35 12.76 28.17
CA ALA A 445 -11.16 13.96 28.33
C ALA A 445 -10.36 15.24 28.06
N ARG A 446 -9.10 15.29 28.51
CA ARG A 446 -8.19 16.40 28.20
C ARG A 446 -7.88 16.46 26.71
N HIS A 447 -7.54 15.33 26.08
CA HIS A 447 -7.30 15.25 24.64
C HIS A 447 -8.53 15.70 23.84
N TYR A 448 -9.73 15.32 24.26
CA TYR A 448 -10.99 15.73 23.64
C TYR A 448 -11.24 17.24 23.77
N LEU A 449 -11.00 17.82 24.94
CA LEU A 449 -11.07 19.27 25.16
C LEU A 449 -10.02 20.03 24.33
N ASP A 450 -8.79 19.52 24.27
CA ASP A 450 -7.72 20.08 23.44
C ASP A 450 -8.15 20.05 21.95
N MET A 451 -8.77 18.96 21.48
CA MET A 451 -9.33 18.88 20.12
C MET A 451 -10.44 19.90 19.87
N ILE A 452 -11.33 20.16 20.85
CA ILE A 452 -12.39 21.18 20.74
C ILE A 452 -11.80 22.57 20.64
N ASP A 453 -10.88 22.93 21.54
CA ASP A 453 -10.22 24.24 21.52
C ASP A 453 -9.45 24.46 20.21
N VAL A 454 -8.80 23.40 19.71
CA VAL A 454 -8.18 23.38 18.38
C VAL A 454 -9.25 23.58 17.29
N CYS A 455 -10.37 22.87 17.31
CA CYS A 455 -11.45 23.04 16.33
C CYS A 455 -12.00 24.47 16.33
N ILE A 456 -12.28 25.04 17.50
CA ILE A 456 -12.78 26.41 17.66
C ILE A 456 -11.80 27.42 17.10
N THR A 457 -10.53 27.33 17.50
CA THR A 457 -9.47 28.23 17.04
C THR A 457 -9.34 28.20 15.52
N ASN A 458 -9.45 27.02 14.94
CA ASN A 458 -9.24 26.84 13.51
C ASN A 458 -10.46 27.15 12.66
N LEU A 459 -11.67 26.83 13.12
CA LEU A 459 -12.89 27.29 12.48
C LEU A 459 -12.98 28.80 12.52
N SER A 460 -12.47 29.45 13.57
CA SER A 460 -12.36 30.91 13.65
C SER A 460 -11.42 31.52 12.61
N LEU A 461 -10.52 30.74 12.00
CA LEU A 461 -9.70 31.19 10.86
C LEU A 461 -10.46 31.12 9.54
N VAL A 462 -11.38 30.16 9.41
CA VAL A 462 -12.23 29.98 8.21
C VAL A 462 -13.47 30.87 8.28
N PHE A 463 -14.00 31.08 9.48
CA PHE A 463 -15.20 31.84 9.83
C PHE A 463 -14.86 32.87 10.93
N PRO A 464 -14.27 34.02 10.58
CA PRO A 464 -13.84 35.02 11.54
C PRO A 464 -14.93 35.45 12.54
N GLU A 465 -16.17 35.54 12.07
CA GLU A 465 -17.37 35.85 12.87
C GLU A 465 -17.67 34.83 13.98
N TRP A 466 -17.15 33.60 13.89
CA TRP A 466 -17.33 32.61 14.96
C TRP A 466 -16.38 32.88 16.14
N LYS A 467 -15.27 33.59 15.93
CA LYS A 467 -14.26 33.88 16.95
C LYS A 467 -14.82 34.63 18.14
N ASP A 468 -15.47 35.77 17.86
CA ASP A 468 -16.05 36.63 18.89
C ASP A 468 -17.19 35.92 19.61
N TRP A 469 -17.91 35.09 18.86
CA TRP A 469 -19.01 34.33 19.42
C TRP A 469 -18.54 33.26 20.43
N PHE A 470 -17.54 32.45 20.08
CA PHE A 470 -16.97 31.48 21.03
C PHE A 470 -16.34 32.15 22.24
N ARG A 471 -15.71 33.32 22.07
CA ARG A 471 -15.17 34.11 23.17
C ARG A 471 -16.28 34.52 24.15
N LEU A 472 -17.41 35.03 23.66
CA LEU A 472 -18.54 35.44 24.49
C LEU A 472 -19.15 34.25 25.25
N GLN A 473 -19.25 33.08 24.62
CA GLN A 473 -19.72 31.87 25.31
C GLN A 473 -18.77 31.40 26.41
N LYS A 474 -17.46 31.45 26.17
CA LYS A 474 -16.45 31.09 27.18
C LYS A 474 -16.48 32.07 28.36
N GLN A 475 -16.67 33.37 28.10
CA GLN A 475 -16.81 34.40 29.13
C GLN A 475 -18.10 34.27 29.93
N ALA A 476 -19.24 33.99 29.28
CA ALA A 476 -20.53 33.81 29.94
C ALA A 476 -20.59 32.60 30.87
N LYS A 477 -19.64 31.66 30.73
CA LYS A 477 -19.61 30.37 31.45
C LYS A 477 -18.43 30.22 32.40
N GLN A 478 -17.49 31.16 32.43
CA GLN A 478 -16.57 31.22 33.56
C GLN A 478 -17.43 31.48 34.80
N PRO A 479 -17.34 30.64 35.86
CA PRO A 479 -17.97 30.99 37.12
C PRO A 479 -17.51 32.40 37.47
N PRO A 480 -18.40 33.28 37.98
CA PRO A 480 -17.98 34.60 38.44
C PRO A 480 -16.73 34.38 39.27
N GLU A 481 -15.63 35.07 38.94
CA GLU A 481 -14.45 35.08 39.79
C GLU A 481 -14.97 35.57 41.13
N ASP A 482 -15.25 34.64 42.05
CA ASP A 482 -15.61 34.97 43.41
C ASP A 482 -14.50 35.88 43.88
N THR A 483 -14.90 37.12 44.15
CA THR A 483 -14.23 38.08 45.01
C THR A 483 -13.41 37.29 46.02
N LYS A 484 -12.11 37.17 45.77
CA LYS A 484 -11.18 36.69 46.79
C LYS A 484 -11.38 37.64 47.96
N GLU A 485 -12.07 37.16 48.98
CA GLU A 485 -12.25 37.84 50.23
C GLU A 485 -10.88 38.31 50.71
N GLU A 486 -10.72 39.62 50.76
CA GLU A 486 -9.79 40.31 51.65
C GLU A 486 -10.16 39.89 53.08
N GLY A 487 -9.53 38.82 53.57
CA GLY A 487 -9.95 38.23 54.85
C GLY A 487 -8.96 37.23 55.42
N ALA A 488 -7.67 37.57 55.48
CA ALA A 488 -6.70 36.82 56.28
C ALA A 488 -5.64 37.77 56.87
N GLN A 489 -6.07 38.66 57.77
CA GLN A 489 -5.23 39.15 58.86
C GLN A 489 -5.42 38.20 60.04
N GLU A 490 -4.36 37.47 60.42
CA GLU A 490 -3.78 37.44 61.77
C GLU A 490 -2.97 36.16 62.05
N ASN A 491 -1.77 36.40 62.60
CA ASN A 491 -1.01 35.59 63.54
C ASN A 491 -0.36 34.27 63.07
N LYS A 492 0.96 34.33 62.90
CA LYS A 492 1.89 33.55 63.74
C LYS A 492 3.31 34.13 63.76
N GLN A 493 3.80 34.30 64.98
CA GLN A 493 5.14 34.72 65.39
C GLN A 493 6.23 33.70 65.05
N GLU A 494 7.41 34.28 64.79
CA GLU A 494 8.77 33.93 65.25
C GLU A 494 9.26 32.48 65.23
N GLY A 495 10.39 32.30 64.54
CA GLY A 495 11.31 31.18 64.70
C GLY A 495 12.38 31.20 63.62
N GLY A 496 13.51 31.87 63.90
CA GLY A 496 14.64 31.95 62.97
C GLY A 496 15.46 30.66 62.88
N ASN A 497 16.09 30.42 61.73
CA ASN A 497 17.55 30.43 61.59
C ASN A 497 17.99 30.05 60.16
N GLU A 498 19.15 30.61 59.85
CA GLU A 498 20.02 30.60 58.67
C GLU A 498 20.51 29.22 58.13
N PRO A 499 21.31 29.17 57.02
CA PRO A 499 21.03 28.29 55.88
C PRO A 499 22.07 27.17 55.66
N THR A 500 21.69 26.15 54.89
CA THR A 500 22.65 25.23 54.25
C THR A 500 22.12 24.66 52.93
N LYS A 501 22.81 25.04 51.84
CA LYS A 501 23.32 24.30 50.67
C LYS A 501 22.50 23.20 49.95
N PRO A 502 22.69 23.05 48.62
CA PRO A 502 21.97 22.11 47.77
C PRO A 502 22.60 20.71 47.81
N VAL A 503 21.77 19.67 47.72
CA VAL A 503 22.20 18.30 47.45
C VAL A 503 21.34 17.75 46.31
N ASP A 504 22.05 17.58 45.20
CA ASP A 504 22.05 16.51 44.20
C ASP A 504 20.78 15.69 43.90
N ASP A 505 20.56 15.62 42.60
CA ASP A 505 19.75 14.66 41.86
C ASP A 505 20.02 13.22 42.27
N ASP A 506 18.97 12.49 42.65
CA ASP A 506 18.95 11.03 42.60
C ASP A 506 17.80 10.58 41.70
N PHE A 507 18.18 10.14 40.50
CA PHE A 507 17.38 9.34 39.59
C PHE A 507 17.03 8.01 40.26
N VAL A 508 15.75 7.81 40.56
CA VAL A 508 15.23 6.47 40.85
C VAL A 508 14.87 5.81 39.52
N ASN A 509 15.71 4.87 39.10
CA ASN A 509 15.37 3.84 38.12
C ASN A 509 14.23 2.98 38.70
N ILE A 510 13.04 3.11 38.14
CA ILE A 510 11.96 2.15 38.39
C ILE A 510 12.09 1.03 37.35
N ASP A 511 12.54 -0.11 37.85
CA ASP A 511 12.51 -1.40 37.18
C ASP A 511 11.05 -1.88 37.12
N LEU A 512 10.49 -2.02 35.91
CA LEU A 512 9.15 -2.56 35.67
C LEU A 512 9.27 -3.91 34.95
N THR A 513 9.75 -4.92 35.67
CA THR A 513 9.47 -6.32 35.35
C THR A 513 8.32 -6.82 36.23
N GLY A 514 7.16 -7.09 35.62
CA GLY A 514 6.13 -7.93 36.23
C GLY A 514 4.74 -7.29 36.33
N ALA A 515 3.93 -7.51 35.29
CA ALA A 515 2.47 -7.64 35.40
C ALA A 515 1.90 -8.11 34.05
N ASP A 516 2.17 -9.36 33.68
CA ASP A 516 1.37 -10.09 32.70
C ASP A 516 0.44 -11.02 33.48
N ASP A 517 -0.83 -10.66 33.57
CA ASP A 517 -1.95 -11.60 33.51
C ASP A 517 -3.26 -10.81 33.40
N ASP A 518 -4.22 -11.39 32.68
CA ASP A 518 -5.60 -10.94 32.43
C ASP A 518 -5.86 -9.95 31.29
N PHE A 519 -5.71 -10.42 30.04
CA PHE A 519 -6.68 -10.11 28.97
C PHE A 519 -6.70 -11.23 27.92
N LYS A 520 -7.47 -12.30 28.19
CA LYS A 520 -8.03 -13.18 27.17
C LYS A 520 -9.53 -12.95 27.14
N ASN A 521 -10.05 -12.42 26.04
CA ASN A 521 -11.29 -12.85 25.38
C ASN A 521 -11.73 -11.85 24.29
N VAL A 522 -12.38 -12.41 23.28
CA VAL A 522 -13.03 -11.78 22.11
C VAL A 522 -12.15 -11.67 20.86
N ALA A 523 -11.86 -12.84 20.24
CA ALA A 523 -11.76 -12.97 18.79
C ALA A 523 -11.95 -14.44 18.37
N SER A 524 -13.18 -14.93 18.31
CA SER A 524 -13.53 -16.12 17.51
C SER A 524 -15.03 -16.20 17.22
N ALA A 525 -15.40 -15.76 16.02
CA ALA A 525 -16.62 -16.16 15.33
C ALA A 525 -16.22 -16.28 13.85
N GLY A 526 -16.41 -17.36 13.11
CA GLY A 526 -16.87 -18.71 13.39
C GLY A 526 -16.75 -19.42 12.04
N VAL A 527 -15.98 -20.51 11.97
CA VAL A 527 -15.93 -21.39 10.79
C VAL A 527 -16.38 -22.76 11.30
N PRO A 528 -17.43 -23.37 10.73
CA PRO A 528 -17.89 -24.68 11.18
C PRO A 528 -16.91 -25.75 10.70
N GLU A 529 -16.24 -26.39 11.66
CA GLU A 529 -15.42 -27.57 11.46
C GLU A 529 -16.33 -28.81 11.47
N ALA A 530 -16.51 -29.41 10.30
CA ALA A 530 -17.20 -30.69 10.16
C ALA A 530 -16.21 -31.82 10.50
N ALA A 531 -16.40 -32.43 11.67
CA ALA A 531 -15.65 -33.60 12.10
C ALA A 531 -16.05 -34.84 11.28
N SER A 532 -15.05 -35.41 10.62
CA SER A 532 -15.03 -36.77 10.10
C SER A 532 -14.91 -37.77 11.24
N GLU A 533 -15.74 -38.83 11.25
CA GLU A 533 -15.36 -40.22 11.56
C GLU A 533 -16.58 -41.14 11.61
N LYS A 534 -16.69 -42.11 10.69
CA LYS A 534 -16.61 -43.56 10.97
C LYS A 534 -16.99 -44.44 9.76
N LYS A 535 -16.06 -45.38 9.51
CA LYS A 535 -16.19 -46.82 9.21
C LYS A 535 -17.00 -47.31 8.00
N ASP A 536 -16.27 -48.03 7.14
CA ASP A 536 -16.51 -49.37 6.58
C ASP A 536 -17.96 -49.81 6.34
N GLN A 537 -18.30 -50.05 5.06
CA GLN A 537 -18.94 -51.30 4.63
C GLN A 537 -18.83 -51.48 3.11
N GLU A 538 -18.38 -52.68 2.73
CA GLU A 538 -18.50 -53.27 1.40
C GLU A 538 -19.98 -53.35 0.99
N GLU A 539 -20.29 -53.06 -0.28
CA GLU A 539 -21.20 -53.88 -1.09
C GLU A 539 -21.15 -53.41 -2.55
N GLY A 540 -20.88 -54.36 -3.45
CA GLY A 540 -20.87 -54.11 -4.88
C GLY A 540 -22.28 -54.03 -5.46
N VAL A 541 -22.51 -53.10 -6.38
CA VAL A 541 -23.61 -53.18 -7.35
C VAL A 541 -23.15 -52.65 -8.70
N THR A 542 -23.17 -53.56 -9.66
CA THR A 542 -23.06 -53.35 -11.11
C THR A 542 -24.23 -52.51 -11.63
N LYS A 543 -23.98 -51.41 -12.36
CA LYS A 543 -24.96 -50.83 -13.29
C LYS A 543 -24.34 -50.32 -14.59
N LYS A 544 -24.69 -51.07 -15.64
CA LYS A 544 -24.88 -50.72 -17.07
C LYS A 544 -24.71 -49.25 -17.46
N VAL A 545 -23.75 -49.05 -18.35
CA VAL A 545 -23.71 -47.93 -19.30
C VAL A 545 -24.74 -48.19 -20.41
N THR A 546 -25.60 -47.21 -20.66
CA THR A 546 -26.48 -47.17 -21.83
C THR A 546 -26.05 -45.96 -22.67
N PRO A 547 -25.72 -46.11 -23.96
CA PRO A 547 -25.51 -44.97 -24.83
C PRO A 547 -26.86 -44.46 -25.34
N GLN A 548 -27.06 -43.14 -25.30
CA GLN A 548 -28.13 -42.48 -26.06
C GLN A 548 -27.61 -42.04 -27.43
N PRO A 549 -28.46 -42.08 -28.47
CA PRO A 549 -28.04 -42.00 -29.86
C PRO A 549 -27.91 -40.57 -30.38
N ASP A 550 -27.05 -40.45 -31.39
CA ASP A 550 -26.92 -39.32 -32.29
C ASP A 550 -28.22 -39.11 -33.08
N ASP A 551 -28.82 -37.92 -32.96
CA ASP A 551 -29.81 -37.42 -33.90
C ASP A 551 -29.12 -36.57 -34.96
N ALA A 552 -29.01 -37.15 -36.14
CA ALA A 552 -28.78 -36.45 -37.39
C ALA A 552 -30.08 -35.78 -37.84
N SER A 553 -30.04 -34.50 -38.22
CA SER A 553 -30.81 -34.02 -39.38
C SER A 553 -30.29 -32.66 -39.88
N ASN A 554 -29.95 -32.66 -41.19
CA ASN A 554 -30.29 -31.68 -42.24
C ASN A 554 -30.20 -30.18 -41.85
N GLY A 555 -29.35 -29.35 -42.46
CA GLY A 555 -29.07 -29.23 -43.90
C GLY A 555 -29.55 -27.85 -44.36
N HIS A 556 -28.68 -27.05 -44.99
CA HIS A 556 -29.04 -26.26 -46.18
C HIS A 556 -27.84 -25.54 -46.80
N GLU A 557 -27.78 -25.67 -48.11
CA GLU A 557 -26.87 -25.06 -49.06
C GLU A 557 -27.09 -23.55 -49.24
N SER A 558 -25.99 -22.89 -49.60
CA SER A 558 -25.84 -21.79 -50.58
C SER A 558 -26.61 -20.47 -50.43
N GLY A 559 -25.82 -19.40 -50.49
CA GLY A 559 -26.18 -17.98 -50.60
C GLY A 559 -24.91 -17.15 -50.47
#